data_AF-A0A430BAH0-F1
#
_entry.id   AF-A0A430BAH0-F1
#
_cell.length_a   1.000
_cell.length_b   1.000
_cell.length_c   1.000
_cell.angle_alpha   90.00
_cell.angle_beta   90.00
_cell.angle_gamma   90.00
#
_symmetry.space_group_name_H-M   'P 1'
#
loop_
_entity.id
_entity.type
_entity.pdbx_description
1 polymer ?
#
loop_
_entity_poly.entity_id
_entity_poly.type
_entity_poly.pdbx_seq_one_letter_code
_entity_poly.pdbx_strand_id
1 'polypeptide(L)'
;MTSIDADARTSGTIDRALNVLREATAARAKVQTRGVALALWVLRGRCPDEWLLSFWEAADSDHEIGRSQGMHAAYNGIVRQLRSGRTRMGTASD
;
A
#
# COMPACT_ATOMS: atom_id res chain seq x y z
N MET A 1 24.22 0.23 15.76
CA MET A 1 22.84 0.04 15.27
C MET A 1 22.78 -1.35 14.67
N THR A 2 21.93 -2.25 15.18
CA THR A 2 21.90 -3.65 14.74
C THR A 2 20.99 -3.84 13.53
N SER A 3 21.17 -4.90 12.74
CA SER A 3 20.33 -5.21 11.56
C SER A 3 18.84 -5.32 11.93
N ILE A 4 18.54 -5.84 13.12
CA ILE A 4 17.18 -6.03 13.65
C ILE A 4 16.45 -4.70 13.80
N ASP A 5 17.13 -3.66 14.28
CA ASP A 5 16.55 -2.32 14.45
C ASP A 5 16.16 -1.70 13.10
N ALA A 6 16.93 -1.98 12.05
CA ALA A 6 16.67 -1.49 10.70
C ALA A 6 15.44 -2.17 10.07
N ASP A 7 15.29 -3.48 10.27
CA ASP A 7 14.13 -4.23 9.78
C ASP A 7 12.84 -3.82 10.48
N ALA A 8 12.88 -3.63 11.81
CA ALA A 8 11.75 -3.16 12.59
C ALA A 8 11.27 -1.76 12.13
N ARG A 9 12.21 -0.83 11.88
CA ARG A 9 11.88 0.51 11.36
C ARG A 9 11.24 0.44 9.98
N THR A 10 11.77 -0.43 9.12
CA THR A 10 11.26 -0.64 7.76
C THR A 10 9.84 -1.20 7.80
N SER A 11 9.59 -2.23 8.62
CA SER A 11 8.23 -2.77 8.82
C SER A 11 7.27 -1.71 9.32
N GLY A 12 7.66 -0.92 10.33
CA GLY A 12 6.83 0.15 10.86
C GLY A 12 6.56 1.29 9.84
N THR A 13 7.39 1.45 8.81
CA THR A 13 7.16 2.42 7.73
C THR A 13 6.12 1.88 6.74
N ILE A 14 6.19 0.59 6.41
CA ILE A 14 5.22 -0.11 5.57
C ILE A 14 3.84 -0.11 6.23
N ASP A 15 3.76 -0.41 7.52
CA ASP A 15 2.49 -0.45 8.26
C ASP A 15 1.81 0.92 8.27
N ARG A 16 2.57 2.00 8.43
CA ARG A 16 2.04 3.37 8.34
C ARG A 16 1.52 3.70 6.94
N ALA A 17 2.24 3.31 5.88
CA ALA A 17 1.77 3.49 4.52
C ALA A 17 0.45 2.73 4.27
N LEU A 18 0.34 1.49 4.74
CA LEU A 18 -0.90 0.72 4.64
C LEU A 18 -2.07 1.36 5.39
N ASN A 19 -1.83 1.96 6.56
CA ASN A 19 -2.86 2.68 7.30
C ASN A 19 -3.37 3.90 6.53
N VAL A 20 -2.48 4.69 5.92
CA VAL A 20 -2.86 5.82 5.05
C VAL A 20 -3.74 5.35 3.89
N LEU A 21 -3.37 4.26 3.21
CA LEU A 21 -4.17 3.73 2.11
C LEU A 21 -5.52 3.18 2.59
N ARG A 22 -5.55 2.52 3.75
CA ARG A 22 -6.80 2.03 4.37
C ARG A 22 -7.75 3.19 4.68
N GLU A 23 -7.25 4.26 5.29
CA GLU A 23 -8.05 5.45 5.57
C GLU A 23 -8.60 6.07 4.28
N ALA A 24 -7.77 6.15 3.23
CA ALA A 24 -8.20 6.62 1.93
C ALA A 24 -9.33 5.76 1.32
N THR A 25 -9.31 4.43 1.50
CA THR A 25 -10.42 3.57 1.02
C THR A 25 -11.77 3.86 1.69
N ALA A 26 -11.76 4.41 2.90
CA ALA A 26 -12.98 4.75 3.63
C ALA A 26 -13.54 6.14 3.24
N ALA A 27 -12.82 6.91 2.43
CA ALA A 27 -13.22 8.25 2.05
C ALA A 27 -14.35 8.24 1.01
N ARG A 28 -15.28 9.20 1.16
CA ARG A 28 -16.39 9.40 0.21
C ARG A 28 -16.05 10.34 -0.93
N ALA A 29 -15.02 11.18 -0.78
CA ALA A 29 -14.56 12.10 -1.81
C ALA A 29 -13.32 11.56 -2.54
N LYS A 30 -12.84 12.30 -3.55
CA LYS A 30 -11.51 12.06 -4.14
C LYS A 30 -10.44 12.21 -3.07
N VAL A 31 -9.46 11.31 -3.07
CA VAL A 31 -8.38 11.25 -2.07
C VAL A 31 -6.99 11.10 -2.69
N GLN A 32 -6.84 11.57 -3.92
CA GLN A 32 -5.55 11.70 -4.60
C GLN A 32 -4.70 12.82 -3.95
N THR A 33 -4.31 12.61 -2.69
CA THR A 33 -3.58 13.58 -1.87
C THR A 33 -2.08 13.27 -1.85
N ARG A 34 -1.27 14.25 -1.41
CA ARG A 34 0.16 14.04 -1.18
C ARG A 34 0.45 12.91 -0.19
N GLY A 35 -0.40 12.73 0.83
CA GLY A 35 -0.26 11.64 1.81
C GLY A 35 -0.39 10.27 1.15
N VAL A 36 -1.38 10.10 0.27
CA VAL A 36 -1.56 8.89 -0.53
C VAL A 36 -0.39 8.67 -1.48
N ALA A 37 0.07 9.71 -2.18
CA ALA A 37 1.22 9.61 -3.07
C ALA A 37 2.49 9.11 -2.35
N LEU A 38 2.78 9.65 -1.16
CA LEU A 38 3.92 9.24 -0.35
C LEU A 38 3.77 7.81 0.19
N ALA A 39 2.56 7.43 0.62
CA ALA A 39 2.28 6.06 1.05
C ALA A 39 2.51 5.05 -0.09
N LEU A 40 2.04 5.34 -1.31
CA LEU A 40 2.30 4.50 -2.47
C LEU A 40 3.80 4.44 -2.81
N TRP A 41 4.50 5.57 -2.72
CA TRP A 41 5.95 5.63 -2.94
C TRP A 41 6.73 4.72 -1.98
N VAL A 42 6.37 4.71 -0.69
CA VAL A 42 6.97 3.83 0.33
C VAL A 42 6.84 2.35 -0.04
N LEU A 43 5.77 1.97 -0.74
CA LEU A 43 5.48 0.58 -1.10
C LEU A 43 6.13 0.14 -2.43
N ARG A 44 6.79 1.05 -3.16
CA ARG A 44 7.50 0.70 -4.40
C ARG A 44 8.54 -0.38 -4.16
N GLY A 45 8.63 -1.32 -5.10
CA GLY A 45 9.55 -2.46 -5.01
C GLY A 45 9.15 -3.53 -3.97
N ARG A 46 8.06 -3.34 -3.23
CA ARG A 46 7.50 -4.34 -2.28
C ARG A 46 6.28 -5.05 -2.83
N CYS A 47 5.56 -4.42 -3.77
CA CYS A 47 4.51 -5.03 -4.57
C CYS A 47 4.60 -4.56 -6.03
N PRO A 48 3.93 -5.25 -6.97
CA PRO A 48 3.84 -4.81 -8.34
C PRO A 48 3.28 -3.39 -8.48
N ASP A 49 3.88 -2.62 -9.39
CA ASP A 49 3.55 -1.20 -9.60
C ASP A 49 2.11 -1.02 -10.13
N GLU A 50 1.53 -2.01 -10.82
CA GLU A 50 0.15 -1.94 -11.32
C GLU A 50 -0.87 -1.77 -10.20
N TRP A 51 -0.62 -2.35 -9.02
CA TRP A 51 -1.51 -2.15 -7.88
C TRP A 51 -1.41 -0.74 -7.31
N LEU A 52 -0.19 -0.17 -7.30
CA LEU A 52 0.05 1.19 -6.82
C LEU A 52 -0.59 2.22 -7.75
N LEU A 53 -0.41 2.05 -9.07
CA LEU A 53 -1.02 2.88 -10.10
C LEU A 53 -2.55 2.76 -10.07
N SER A 54 -3.09 1.53 -10.00
CA SER A 54 -4.54 1.33 -9.94
C SER A 54 -5.17 2.02 -8.73
N PHE A 55 -4.49 2.02 -7.57
CA PHE A 55 -4.96 2.76 -6.40
C PHE A 55 -4.98 4.27 -6.66
N TRP A 56 -3.89 4.81 -7.23
CA TRP A 56 -3.74 6.24 -7.52
C TRP A 56 -4.80 6.77 -8.49
N GLU A 57 -5.06 6.04 -9.57
CA GLU A 57 -6.07 6.39 -10.56
C GLU A 57 -7.48 6.28 -9.98
N ALA A 58 -7.77 5.22 -9.22
CA ALA A 58 -9.07 5.07 -8.57
C ALA A 58 -9.35 6.23 -7.59
N ALA A 59 -8.34 6.68 -6.84
CA ALA A 59 -8.47 7.75 -5.85
C ALA A 59 -8.88 9.11 -6.42
N ASP A 60 -8.70 9.35 -7.73
CA ASP A 60 -9.11 10.57 -8.43
C ASP A 60 -10.37 10.42 -9.29
N SER A 61 -10.90 9.20 -9.43
CA SER A 61 -12.10 8.96 -10.23
C SER A 61 -13.31 9.76 -9.70
N ASP A 62 -14.08 10.38 -10.59
CA ASP A 62 -15.33 11.09 -10.24
C ASP A 62 -16.48 10.13 -9.87
N HIS A 63 -16.44 8.89 -10.34
CA HIS A 63 -17.50 7.91 -10.10
C HIS A 63 -17.38 7.32 -8.69
N GLU A 64 -18.23 7.71 -7.75
CA GLU A 64 -18.13 7.30 -6.35
C GLU A 64 -18.05 5.78 -6.14
N ILE A 65 -18.97 5.02 -6.75
CA ILE A 65 -19.00 3.56 -6.63
C ILE A 65 -17.73 2.96 -7.24
N GLY A 66 -17.38 3.38 -8.46
CA GLY A 66 -16.18 2.89 -9.16
C GLY A 66 -14.89 3.22 -8.43
N ARG A 67 -14.78 4.43 -7.88
CA ARG A 67 -13.67 4.89 -7.04
C ARG A 67 -13.51 4.01 -5.82
N SER A 68 -14.57 3.83 -5.04
CA SER A 68 -14.51 3.00 -3.82
C SER A 68 -14.11 1.55 -4.15
N GLN A 69 -14.77 0.94 -5.14
CA GLN A 69 -14.46 -0.43 -5.57
C GLN A 69 -13.03 -0.57 -6.09
N GLY A 70 -12.57 0.38 -6.92
CA GLY A 70 -11.22 0.41 -7.47
C GLY A 70 -10.15 0.55 -6.38
N MET A 71 -10.34 1.47 -5.43
CA MET A 71 -9.42 1.66 -4.30
C MET A 71 -9.35 0.40 -3.42
N HIS A 72 -10.49 -0.23 -3.13
CA HIS A 72 -10.53 -1.47 -2.34
C HIS A 72 -9.86 -2.64 -3.07
N ALA A 73 -10.12 -2.82 -4.36
CA ALA A 73 -9.52 -3.87 -5.16
C ALA A 73 -7.98 -3.72 -5.20
N ALA A 74 -7.50 -2.51 -5.48
CA ALA A 74 -6.07 -2.21 -5.50
C ALA A 74 -5.43 -2.41 -4.11
N TYR A 75 -6.04 -1.90 -3.05
CA TYR A 75 -5.56 -2.08 -1.67
C TYR A 75 -5.44 -3.55 -1.28
N ASN A 76 -6.45 -4.37 -1.62
CA ASN A 76 -6.42 -5.81 -1.34
C ASN A 76 -5.30 -6.51 -2.12
N GLY A 77 -5.04 -6.11 -3.37
CA GLY A 77 -3.91 -6.57 -4.16
C GLY A 77 -2.55 -6.27 -3.50
N ILE A 78 -2.36 -5.03 -3.05
CA ILE A 78 -1.16 -4.59 -2.31
C ILE A 78 -0.96 -5.44 -1.05
N VAL A 79 -1.99 -5.54 -0.19
CA VAL A 79 -1.91 -6.29 1.07
C VAL A 79 -1.60 -7.76 0.84
N ARG A 80 -2.22 -8.39 -0.17
CA ARG A 80 -1.96 -9.79 -0.54
C ARG A 80 -0.51 -9.97 -0.93
N GLN A 81 0.03 -9.10 -1.78
CA GLN A 81 1.40 -9.22 -2.25
C GLN A 81 2.43 -9.03 -1.13
N LEU A 82 2.24 -8.03 -0.27
CA LEU A 82 3.16 -7.78 0.86
C LEU A 82 3.20 -8.97 1.82
N ARG A 83 2.05 -9.63 2.05
CA ARG A 83 1.98 -10.87 2.84
C ARG A 83 2.78 -11.99 2.18
N SER A 84 2.63 -12.20 0.88
CA SER A 84 3.39 -13.21 0.14
C SER A 84 4.90 -12.94 0.11
N GLY A 85 5.32 -11.68 -0.04
CA GLY A 85 6.73 -11.30 -0.01
C GLY A 85 7.37 -11.51 1.36
N ARG A 86 6.64 -11.22 2.44
CA ARG A 86 7.10 -11.45 3.82
C ARG A 86 7.29 -12.94 4.12
N THR A 87 6.43 -13.82 3.61
CA THR A 87 6.62 -15.27 3.73
C THR A 87 7.90 -15.73 3.03
N ARG A 88 8.20 -15.21 1.83
CA ARG A 88 9.43 -15.57 1.08
C ARG A 88 10.72 -15.10 1.75
N MET A 89 10.67 -13.97 2.47
CA MET A 89 11.84 -13.47 3.20
C MET A 89 12.12 -14.28 4.47
N GLY A 90 11.09 -14.84 5.11
CA GLY A 90 11.24 -15.72 6.27
C GLY A 90 11.82 -17.11 5.94
N THR A 91 11.79 -17.54 4.68
CA THR A 91 12.35 -18.82 4.22
C THR A 91 13.75 -18.69 3.61
N ALA A 92 14.31 -17.48 3.53
CA ALA A 92 15.63 -17.22 2.94
C ALA A 92 16.76 -17.16 4.00
N SER A 93 16.52 -17.68 5.21
CA SER A 93 17.46 -17.69 6.32
C SER A 93 17.78 -19.10 6.86
N ASP A 94 17.41 -20.15 6.12
CA ASP A 94 17.84 -21.54 6.38
C ASP A 94 18.93 -21.97 5.38
#